data_AF-A0A661X0V1-F1
#
_entry.id   AF-A0A661X0V1-F1
#
_cell.length_a   1.000
_cell.length_b   1.000
_cell.length_c   1.000
_cell.angle_alpha   90.00
_cell.angle_beta   90.00
_cell.angle_gamma   90.00
#
_symmetry.space_group_name_H-M   'P 1'
#
loop_
_entity.id
_entity.type
_entity.pdbx_description
1 polymer ?
#
loop_
_entity_poly.entity_id
_entity_poly.type
_entity_poly.pdbx_seq_one_letter_code
_entity_poly.pdbx_strand_id
1 'polypeptide(L)'
;MIQKLKNILLDNYLSWRLKHLKAIPRAHDFSKELREVKQILIVLPETISLDDIQPTFIQQLYEIFGQNVRISTFEKRTFRKEDSTWLGLPKKEYMDIFASEQIDLVIDLNESEDKFCTYVCALLPAPIKVNLAPGTFDHVYNLHIRSDGSKPLAHRLETIIRYFKTLMG
;
A
#
# COMPACT_ATOMS: atom_id res chain seq x y z
N MET A 1 26.49 15.50 7.96
CA MET A 1 26.93 15.29 6.56
C MET A 1 26.60 13.90 6.04
N ILE A 2 26.94 12.83 6.79
CA ILE A 2 26.70 11.42 6.41
C ILE A 2 25.21 11.10 6.15
N GLN A 3 24.29 11.54 7.02
CA GLN A 3 22.86 11.25 6.84
C GLN A 3 22.27 11.88 5.57
N LYS A 4 22.69 13.11 5.21
CA LYS A 4 22.24 13.78 3.98
C LYS A 4 22.70 13.01 2.75
N LEU A 5 23.96 12.57 2.72
CA LEU A 5 24.49 11.75 1.64
C LEU A 5 23.73 10.42 1.51
N LYS A 6 23.48 9.75 2.64
CA LYS A 6 22.69 8.51 2.68
C LYS A 6 21.28 8.73 2.10
N ASN A 7 20.60 9.80 2.47
CA ASN A 7 19.27 10.10 1.95
C ASN A 7 19.28 10.35 0.43
N ILE A 8 20.29 11.04 -0.10
CA ILE A 8 20.45 11.25 -1.55
C ILE A 8 20.67 9.92 -2.28
N LEU A 9 21.56 9.08 -1.74
CA LEU A 9 21.82 7.75 -2.32
C LEU A 9 20.58 6.86 -2.29
N LEU A 10 19.84 6.87 -1.19
CA LEU A 10 18.58 6.15 -1.04
C LEU A 10 17.55 6.62 -2.06
N ASP A 11 17.37 7.94 -2.21
CA ASP A 11 16.39 8.51 -3.12
C ASP A 11 16.70 8.18 -4.59
N ASN A 12 17.97 8.29 -4.98
CA ASN A 12 18.45 7.92 -6.31
C ASN A 12 18.25 6.43 -6.57
N TYR A 13 18.60 5.59 -5.59
CA TYR A 13 18.42 4.14 -5.69
C TYR A 13 16.94 3.78 -5.85
N LEU A 14 16.06 4.31 -5.01
CA LEU A 14 14.62 4.05 -5.06
C LEU A 14 14.03 4.47 -6.40
N SER A 15 14.37 5.69 -6.86
CA SER A 15 13.89 6.23 -8.13
C SER A 15 14.33 5.35 -9.31
N TRP A 16 15.61 4.95 -9.33
CA TRP A 16 16.11 4.04 -10.35
C TRP A 16 15.41 2.68 -10.27
N ARG A 17 15.30 2.08 -9.08
CA ARG A 17 14.77 0.73 -8.91
C ARG A 17 13.29 0.67 -9.27
N LEU A 18 12.48 1.60 -8.81
CA LEU A 18 11.05 1.70 -9.09
C LEU A 18 10.77 1.94 -10.58
N LYS A 19 11.57 2.78 -11.24
CA LYS A 19 11.46 3.02 -12.68
C LYS A 19 11.69 1.77 -13.53
N HIS A 20 12.54 0.85 -13.06
CA HIS A 20 12.88 -0.39 -13.78
C HIS A 20 12.09 -1.61 -13.30
N LEU A 21 11.21 -1.46 -12.31
CA LEU A 21 10.28 -2.52 -11.95
C LEU A 21 9.27 -2.71 -13.07
N LYS A 22 9.03 -3.98 -13.44
CA LYS A 22 8.05 -4.31 -14.46
C LYS A 22 6.67 -3.85 -13.99
N ALA A 23 5.94 -3.18 -14.89
CA ALA A 23 4.55 -2.87 -14.65
C ALA A 23 3.75 -4.16 -14.42
N ILE A 24 2.74 -4.08 -13.56
CA ILE A 24 1.79 -5.18 -13.35
C ILE A 24 1.05 -5.44 -14.68
N PRO A 25 0.79 -6.71 -15.05
CA PRO A 25 0.00 -7.04 -16.24
C PRO A 25 -1.33 -6.29 -16.26
N ARG A 26 -1.79 -5.85 -17.44
CA ARG A 26 -2.92 -4.90 -17.54
C ARG A 26 -4.31 -5.54 -17.51
N ALA A 27 -4.43 -6.85 -17.71
CA ALA A 27 -5.72 -7.53 -17.76
C ALA A 27 -6.06 -8.11 -16.37
N HIS A 28 -6.86 -7.37 -15.60
CA HIS A 28 -7.38 -7.78 -14.31
C HIS A 28 -8.90 -7.87 -14.37
N ASP A 29 -9.45 -8.94 -13.78
CA ASP A 29 -10.86 -9.01 -13.46
C ASP A 29 -11.00 -8.64 -11.97
N PHE A 30 -10.99 -7.34 -11.69
CA PHE A 30 -11.05 -6.84 -10.32
C PHE A 30 -12.29 -7.33 -9.58
N SER A 31 -13.42 -7.52 -10.26
CA SER A 31 -14.65 -8.00 -9.61
C SER A 31 -14.44 -9.42 -9.09
N LYS A 32 -13.86 -10.30 -9.91
CA LYS A 32 -13.52 -11.66 -9.49
C LYS A 32 -12.44 -11.66 -8.40
N GLU A 33 -11.34 -10.95 -8.61
CA GLU A 33 -10.20 -10.93 -7.68
C GLU A 33 -10.61 -10.38 -6.31
N LEU A 34 -11.43 -9.31 -6.26
CA LEU A 34 -11.92 -8.72 -5.00
C LEU A 34 -12.83 -9.68 -4.21
N ARG A 35 -13.60 -10.54 -4.88
CA ARG A 35 -14.45 -11.55 -4.22
C ARG A 35 -13.64 -12.68 -3.58
N GLU A 36 -12.40 -12.88 -4.01
CA GLU A 36 -11.51 -13.93 -3.52
C GLU A 36 -10.55 -13.44 -2.42
N VAL A 37 -10.56 -12.14 -2.11
CA VAL A 37 -9.69 -11.52 -1.10
C VAL A 37 -9.91 -12.13 0.28
N LYS A 38 -8.82 -12.58 0.90
CA LYS A 38 -8.79 -13.12 2.27
C LYS A 38 -7.77 -12.39 3.15
N GLN A 39 -6.74 -11.79 2.58
CA GLN A 39 -5.74 -11.02 3.29
C GLN A 39 -5.57 -9.63 2.66
N ILE A 40 -5.80 -8.60 3.46
CA ILE A 40 -5.61 -7.20 3.09
C ILE A 40 -4.44 -6.63 3.90
N LEU A 41 -3.50 -5.98 3.22
CA LEU A 41 -2.49 -5.13 3.86
C LEU A 41 -2.83 -3.66 3.61
N ILE A 42 -2.94 -2.88 4.67
CA ILE A 42 -3.15 -1.43 4.60
C ILE A 42 -1.85 -0.72 4.93
N VAL A 43 -1.33 0.06 3.99
CA VAL A 43 -0.17 0.92 4.23
C VAL A 43 -0.66 2.27 4.77
N LEU A 44 -0.31 2.54 6.02
CA LEU A 44 -0.73 3.74 6.74
C LEU A 44 0.24 4.91 6.52
N PRO A 45 -0.27 6.14 6.34
CA PRO A 45 0.54 7.35 6.36
C PRO A 45 1.16 7.58 7.74
N GLU A 46 2.30 8.26 7.81
CA GLU A 46 3.02 8.49 9.08
C GLU A 46 2.19 9.24 10.15
N THR A 47 1.22 10.04 9.70
CA THR A 47 0.34 10.88 10.53
C THR A 47 -0.91 10.16 11.03
N ILE A 48 -1.18 8.94 10.55
CA ILE A 48 -2.43 8.21 10.82
C ILE A 48 -2.10 6.89 11.52
N SER A 49 -2.88 6.57 12.54
CA SER A 49 -2.83 5.29 13.25
C SER A 49 -3.98 4.38 12.82
N LEU A 50 -3.89 3.11 13.21
CA LEU A 50 -4.99 2.16 13.01
C LEU A 50 -6.28 2.63 13.71
N ASP A 51 -6.16 3.17 14.93
CA ASP A 51 -7.31 3.63 15.73
C ASP A 51 -8.12 4.72 15.01
N ASP A 52 -7.45 5.57 14.23
CA ASP A 52 -8.09 6.66 13.46
C ASP A 52 -9.00 6.15 12.34
N ILE A 53 -8.67 4.98 11.76
CA ILE A 53 -9.38 4.42 10.60
C ILE A 53 -10.25 3.21 10.97
N GLN A 54 -10.07 2.62 12.15
CA GLN A 54 -10.73 1.40 12.55
C GLN A 54 -12.27 1.47 12.51
N PRO A 55 -12.93 2.47 13.12
CA PRO A 55 -14.39 2.51 13.16
C PRO A 55 -15.03 2.83 11.80
N THR A 56 -14.31 3.53 10.91
CA THR A 56 -14.91 4.06 9.67
C THR A 56 -14.52 3.29 8.43
N PHE A 57 -13.31 2.72 8.39
CA PHE A 57 -12.78 2.07 7.21
C PHE A 57 -12.64 0.56 7.42
N ILE A 58 -11.97 0.12 8.48
CA ILE A 58 -11.75 -1.30 8.74
C ILE A 58 -13.07 -2.04 8.91
N GLN A 59 -14.02 -1.47 9.67
CA GLN A 59 -15.36 -2.05 9.80
C GLN A 59 -16.08 -2.18 8.46
N GLN A 60 -16.00 -1.18 7.58
CA GLN A 60 -16.63 -1.25 6.27
C GLN A 60 -15.94 -2.25 5.34
N LEU A 61 -14.62 -2.46 5.46
CA LEU A 61 -13.92 -3.53 4.75
C LEU A 61 -14.45 -4.90 5.20
N TYR A 62 -14.69 -5.11 6.50
CA TYR A 62 -15.32 -6.35 6.99
C TYR A 62 -16.75 -6.56 6.47
N GLU A 63 -17.52 -5.48 6.27
CA GLU A 63 -18.85 -5.56 5.66
C GLU A 63 -18.78 -5.97 4.18
N ILE A 64 -17.77 -5.48 3.45
CA ILE A 64 -17.58 -5.76 2.02
C ILE A 64 -16.99 -7.16 1.81
N PHE A 65 -15.85 -7.46 2.42
CA PHE A 65 -15.06 -8.68 2.18
C PHE A 65 -15.43 -9.83 3.13
N GLY A 66 -16.29 -9.58 4.12
CA GLY A 66 -16.73 -10.54 5.11
C GLY A 66 -15.84 -10.63 6.34
N GLN A 67 -16.38 -11.18 7.43
CA GLN A 67 -15.72 -11.25 8.75
C GLN A 67 -14.47 -12.15 8.80
N ASN A 68 -14.29 -13.02 7.80
CA ASN A 68 -13.15 -13.94 7.73
C ASN A 68 -11.92 -13.31 7.07
N VAL A 69 -12.03 -12.10 6.51
CA VAL A 69 -10.88 -11.40 5.93
C VAL A 69 -9.91 -11.02 7.04
N ARG A 70 -8.62 -11.21 6.81
CA ARG A 70 -7.57 -10.77 7.72
C ARG A 70 -7.06 -9.43 7.22
N ILE A 71 -6.96 -8.46 8.13
CA ILE A 71 -6.48 -7.11 7.81
C ILE A 71 -5.26 -6.86 8.67
N SER A 72 -4.12 -6.60 8.02
CA SER A 72 -2.87 -6.16 8.64
C SER A 72 -2.56 -4.74 8.22
N THR A 73 -1.75 -4.04 9.02
CA THR A 73 -1.26 -2.70 8.69
C THR A 73 0.25 -2.70 8.55
N PHE A 74 0.74 -1.80 7.70
CA PHE A 74 2.15 -1.45 7.59
C PHE A 74 2.32 0.03 7.88
N GLU A 75 3.15 0.34 8.87
CA GLU A 75 3.47 1.71 9.28
C GLU A 75 4.96 1.95 9.10
N LYS A 76 5.34 2.85 8.18
CA LYS A 76 6.76 3.18 7.96
C LYS A 76 7.47 3.67 9.23
N ARG A 77 6.76 4.35 10.14
CA ARG A 77 7.33 4.83 11.42
C ARG A 77 7.69 3.71 12.41
N THR A 78 7.08 2.53 12.30
CA THR A 78 7.38 1.38 13.16
C THR A 78 8.47 0.50 12.59
N PHE A 79 8.92 0.79 11.36
CA PHE A 79 9.99 0.08 10.68
C PHE A 79 11.32 0.29 11.41
N ARG A 80 11.88 -0.81 11.92
CA ARG A 80 13.05 -0.75 12.81
C ARG A 80 14.34 -0.70 12.02
N LYS A 81 15.37 -0.15 12.67
CA LYS A 81 16.72 -0.10 12.11
C LYS A 81 17.31 -1.51 11.95
N GLU A 82 16.97 -2.46 12.82
CA GLU A 82 17.42 -3.86 12.67
C GLU A 82 16.86 -4.54 11.41
N ASP A 83 15.68 -4.15 10.96
CA ASP A 83 15.02 -4.66 9.75
C ASP A 83 15.46 -3.92 8.48
N SER A 84 16.32 -2.90 8.65
CA SER A 84 16.82 -2.04 7.59
C SER A 84 18.20 -2.48 7.09
N THR A 85 18.40 -2.43 5.79
CA THR A 85 19.74 -2.39 5.17
C THR A 85 20.50 -1.12 5.59
N TRP A 86 21.80 -1.07 5.30
CA TRP A 86 22.59 0.16 5.51
C TRP A 86 21.95 1.40 4.86
N LEU A 87 21.29 1.25 3.69
CA LEU A 87 20.63 2.34 2.98
C LEU A 87 19.29 2.74 3.60
N GLY A 88 18.75 1.97 4.54
CA GLY A 88 17.45 2.23 5.15
C GLY A 88 16.27 1.56 4.44
N LEU A 89 16.54 0.60 3.53
CA LEU A 89 15.51 -0.21 2.86
C LEU A 89 15.18 -1.46 3.66
N PRO A 90 13.97 -2.04 3.53
CA PRO A 90 13.64 -3.33 4.12
C PRO A 90 14.63 -4.41 3.65
N LYS A 91 15.16 -5.14 4.63
CA LYS A 91 15.92 -6.37 4.38
C LYS A 91 15.00 -7.43 3.77
N LYS A 92 15.61 -8.42 3.11
CA LYS A 92 14.86 -9.52 2.49
C LYS A 92 14.07 -10.29 3.54
N GLU A 93 14.68 -10.57 4.69
CA GLU A 93 14.07 -11.32 5.78
C GLU A 93 12.80 -10.64 6.32
N TYR A 94 12.80 -9.30 6.34
CA TYR A 94 11.62 -8.51 6.70
C TYR A 94 10.53 -8.62 5.62
N MET A 95 10.90 -8.57 4.34
CA MET A 95 9.95 -8.75 3.23
C MET A 95 9.39 -10.17 3.15
N ASP A 96 10.16 -11.18 3.56
CA ASP A 96 9.74 -12.58 3.57
C ASP A 96 8.57 -12.82 4.54
N ILE A 97 8.42 -11.98 5.57
CA ILE A 97 7.24 -11.98 6.46
C ILE A 97 5.97 -11.74 5.64
N PHE A 98 5.93 -10.64 4.86
CA PHE A 98 4.76 -10.33 4.03
C PHE A 98 4.56 -11.33 2.89
N ALA A 99 5.64 -11.88 2.35
CA ALA A 99 5.54 -12.93 1.33
C ALA A 99 4.87 -14.20 1.89
N SER A 100 5.09 -14.52 3.16
CA SER A 100 4.45 -15.65 3.83
C SER A 100 2.96 -15.44 4.14
N GLU A 101 2.50 -14.19 4.21
CA GLU A 101 1.11 -13.84 4.55
C GLU A 101 0.12 -14.01 3.39
N GLN A 102 0.57 -14.27 2.16
CA GLN A 102 -0.28 -14.37 0.97
C GLN A 102 -1.24 -13.18 0.83
N ILE A 103 -0.69 -11.97 0.83
CA ILE A 103 -1.49 -10.75 0.71
C ILE A 103 -2.19 -10.72 -0.65
N ASP A 104 -3.52 -10.64 -0.64
CA ASP A 104 -4.35 -10.59 -1.85
C ASP A 104 -4.57 -9.13 -2.32
N LEU A 105 -4.67 -8.20 -1.36
CA LEU A 105 -4.97 -6.80 -1.61
C LEU A 105 -4.06 -5.90 -0.79
N VAL A 106 -3.37 -4.97 -1.44
CA VAL A 106 -2.64 -3.88 -0.79
C VAL A 106 -3.40 -2.57 -1.01
N ILE A 107 -3.64 -1.82 0.06
CA ILE A 107 -4.26 -0.49 0.00
C ILE A 107 -3.27 0.53 0.54
N ASP A 108 -2.72 1.35 -0.35
CA ASP A 108 -1.82 2.45 0.02
C ASP A 108 -2.59 3.74 0.26
N LEU A 109 -2.65 4.14 1.53
CA LEU A 109 -3.39 5.31 1.99
C LEU A 109 -2.55 6.60 1.98
N ASN A 110 -1.27 6.55 1.58
CA ASN A 110 -0.42 7.74 1.51
C ASN A 110 -1.03 8.84 0.62
N GLU A 111 -0.98 10.08 1.11
CA GLU A 111 -1.58 11.24 0.44
C GLU A 111 -0.73 11.80 -0.70
N SER A 112 0.57 11.51 -0.64
CA SER A 112 1.56 11.81 -1.64
C SER A 112 2.42 10.58 -1.88
N GLU A 113 3.11 10.55 -3.03
CA GLU A 113 4.00 9.44 -3.36
C GLU A 113 5.14 9.33 -2.34
N ASP A 114 5.08 8.32 -1.47
CA ASP A 114 6.18 7.90 -0.61
C ASP A 114 6.96 6.78 -1.30
N LYS A 115 8.16 7.08 -1.81
CA LYS A 115 8.98 6.13 -2.55
C LYS A 115 9.32 4.87 -1.76
N PHE A 116 9.42 4.95 -0.44
CA PHE A 116 9.72 3.80 0.41
C PHE A 116 8.49 2.90 0.51
N CYS A 117 7.32 3.46 0.79
CA CYS A 117 6.04 2.71 0.80
C CYS A 117 5.73 2.13 -0.57
N THR A 118 5.93 2.89 -1.65
CA THR A 118 5.77 2.39 -3.02
C THR A 118 6.76 1.26 -3.34
N TYR A 119 8.00 1.35 -2.86
CA TYR A 119 8.97 0.27 -3.00
C TYR A 119 8.56 -1.00 -2.25
N VAL A 120 8.09 -0.87 -1.01
CA VAL A 120 7.52 -2.00 -0.24
C VAL A 120 6.36 -2.61 -1.03
N CYS A 121 5.38 -1.80 -1.46
CA CYS A 121 4.25 -2.25 -2.26
C CYS A 121 4.69 -2.99 -3.53
N ALA A 122 5.68 -2.46 -4.25
CA ALA A 122 6.18 -3.07 -5.49
C ALA A 122 6.81 -4.45 -5.28
N LEU A 123 7.36 -4.72 -4.11
CA LEU A 123 7.93 -6.01 -3.75
C LEU A 123 6.89 -7.04 -3.29
N LEU A 124 5.69 -6.59 -2.91
CA LEU A 124 4.63 -7.50 -2.47
C LEU A 124 4.03 -8.24 -3.67
N PRO A 125 3.82 -9.57 -3.57
CA PRO A 125 3.24 -10.37 -4.64
C PRO A 125 1.71 -10.20 -4.78
N ALA A 126 1.13 -9.21 -4.12
CA ALA A 126 -0.32 -9.01 -4.11
C ALA A 126 -0.89 -8.77 -5.52
N PRO A 127 -1.92 -9.51 -5.94
CA PRO A 127 -2.55 -9.35 -7.25
C PRO A 127 -3.23 -8.00 -7.38
N ILE A 128 -3.83 -7.45 -6.32
CA ILE A 128 -4.46 -6.13 -6.33
C ILE A 128 -3.64 -5.16 -5.49
N LYS A 129 -3.27 -4.02 -6.07
CA LYS A 129 -2.57 -2.92 -5.40
C LYS A 129 -3.27 -1.61 -5.71
N VAL A 130 -3.81 -1.00 -4.66
CA VAL A 130 -4.58 0.24 -4.71
C VAL A 130 -3.71 1.40 -4.22
N ASN A 131 -3.75 2.52 -4.95
CA ASN A 131 -3.24 3.79 -4.45
C ASN A 131 -4.26 4.91 -4.55
N LEU A 132 -4.15 5.85 -3.62
CA LEU A 132 -4.97 7.05 -3.58
C LEU A 132 -4.36 8.25 -4.30
N ALA A 133 -3.03 8.36 -4.28
CA ALA A 133 -2.29 9.53 -4.76
C ALA A 133 -1.64 9.27 -6.13
N PRO A 134 -1.77 10.20 -7.10
CA PRO A 134 -1.03 10.11 -8.35
C PRO A 134 0.48 10.29 -8.10
N GLY A 135 1.30 9.64 -8.92
CA GLY A 135 2.74 9.63 -8.71
C GLY A 135 3.54 9.17 -9.93
N THR A 136 4.85 9.36 -9.84
CA THR A 136 5.84 8.92 -10.84
C THR A 136 5.82 7.40 -11.05
N PHE A 137 5.47 6.64 -10.01
CA PHE A 137 5.55 5.19 -9.95
C PHE A 137 4.17 4.52 -9.94
N ASP A 138 3.16 5.17 -10.52
CA ASP A 138 1.80 4.68 -10.61
C ASP A 138 1.67 3.29 -11.24
N HIS A 139 2.64 2.86 -12.06
CA HIS A 139 2.67 1.53 -12.68
C HIS A 139 2.88 0.38 -11.67
N VAL A 140 3.24 0.69 -10.44
CA VAL A 140 3.29 -0.26 -9.31
C VAL A 140 1.90 -0.66 -8.86
N TYR A 141 0.90 0.18 -9.10
CA TYR A 141 -0.49 -0.03 -8.70
C TYR A 141 -1.32 -0.34 -9.93
N ASN A 142 -2.28 -1.24 -9.79
CA ASN A 142 -3.18 -1.63 -10.89
C ASN A 142 -4.60 -1.11 -10.71
N LEU A 143 -4.97 -0.65 -9.50
CA LEU A 143 -6.27 -0.04 -9.24
C LEU A 143 -6.10 1.36 -8.63
N HIS A 144 -6.30 2.39 -9.45
CA HIS A 144 -6.14 3.78 -9.04
C HIS A 144 -7.49 4.35 -8.56
N ILE A 145 -7.67 4.48 -7.25
CA ILE A 145 -8.87 5.13 -6.67
C ILE A 145 -8.49 6.55 -6.29
N ARG A 146 -8.63 7.48 -7.24
CA ARG A 146 -8.23 8.87 -7.03
C ARG A 146 -9.26 9.61 -6.20
N SER A 147 -8.76 10.34 -5.21
CA SER A 147 -9.54 11.32 -4.46
C SER A 147 -8.75 12.62 -4.39
N ASP A 148 -9.44 13.74 -4.33
CA ASP A 148 -8.83 15.04 -4.14
C ASP A 148 -8.08 15.06 -2.79
N GLY A 149 -6.76 15.24 -2.85
CA GLY A 149 -5.88 15.22 -1.68
C GLY A 149 -6.16 16.36 -0.69
N SER A 150 -6.91 17.40 -1.10
CA SER A 150 -7.37 18.44 -0.18
C SER A 150 -8.55 17.99 0.69
N LYS A 151 -9.19 16.85 0.38
CA LYS A 151 -10.32 16.33 1.14
C LYS A 151 -9.83 15.64 2.41
N PRO A 152 -10.61 15.71 3.51
CA PRO A 152 -10.32 14.97 4.73
C PRO A 152 -10.19 13.47 4.46
N LEU A 153 -9.31 12.79 5.22
CA LEU A 153 -9.09 11.35 5.13
C LEU A 153 -10.40 10.56 5.09
N ALA A 154 -11.35 10.84 5.97
CA ALA A 154 -12.63 10.14 6.03
C ALA A 154 -13.38 10.11 4.68
N HIS A 155 -13.38 11.21 3.95
CA HIS A 155 -14.01 11.29 2.62
C HIS A 155 -13.26 10.43 1.59
N ARG A 156 -11.93 10.38 1.69
CA ARG A 156 -11.09 9.58 0.80
C ARG A 156 -11.28 8.07 1.07
N LEU A 157 -11.38 7.69 2.34
CA LEU A 157 -11.71 6.31 2.75
C LEU A 157 -13.11 5.93 2.26
N GLU A 158 -14.11 6.80 2.41
CA GLU A 158 -15.46 6.58 1.88
C GLU A 158 -15.46 6.37 0.36
N THR A 159 -14.61 7.12 -0.36
CA THR A 159 -14.43 6.94 -1.80
C THR A 159 -13.96 5.52 -2.11
N ILE A 160 -12.94 5.01 -1.41
CA ILE A 160 -12.46 3.63 -1.58
C ILE A 160 -13.58 2.62 -1.36
N ILE A 161 -14.31 2.76 -0.25
CA ILE A 161 -15.42 1.86 0.10
C ILE A 161 -16.48 1.84 -1.00
N ARG A 162 -16.86 3.00 -1.53
CA ARG A 162 -17.84 3.11 -2.61
C ARG A 162 -17.37 2.40 -3.89
N TYR A 163 -16.09 2.53 -4.23
CA TYR A 163 -15.50 1.82 -5.35
C TYR A 163 -15.53 0.30 -5.14
N PHE A 164 -15.13 -0.20 -3.97
CA PHE A 164 -15.18 -1.64 -3.70
C PHE A 164 -16.61 -2.19 -3.75
N LYS A 165 -17.59 -1.51 -3.15
CA LYS A 165 -19.01 -1.89 -3.26
C LYS A 165 -19.44 -1.96 -4.73
N THR A 166 -19.09 -0.96 -5.53
CA THR A 166 -19.44 -0.92 -6.95
C THR A 166 -18.80 -2.06 -7.75
N LEU A 167 -17.52 -2.38 -7.47
CA LEU A 167 -16.80 -3.45 -8.18
C LEU A 167 -17.27 -4.85 -7.76
N MET A 168 -17.78 -5.00 -6.54
CA MET A 168 -18.26 -6.28 -6.03
C MET A 168 -19.71 -6.58 -6.41
N GLY A 169 -20.52 -5.56 -6.71
CA GLY A 169 -21.95 -5.67 -7.06
C GLY A 169 -22.81 -5.79 -5.83
#